data_AF-A0A0U1DQP0-F1
#
_entry.id   AF-A0A0U1DQP0-F1
#
_cell.length_a   1.000
_cell.length_b   1.000
_cell.length_c   1.000
_cell.angle_alpha   90.00
_cell.angle_beta   90.00
_cell.angle_gamma   90.00
#
_symmetry.space_group_name_H-M   'P 1'
#
loop_
_entity.id
_entity.type
_entity.pdbx_description
1 polymer ?
#
loop_
_entity_poly.entity_id
_entity_poly.type
_entity_poly.pdbx_seq_one_letter_code
_entity_poly.pdbx_strand_id
1 'polypeptide(L)'
;MSSTGDVWADRVLAVLGDRQGGSVTDMTSLAEAVAARFASEFTERDRQYENANPYWHNRVHDAVATLRRRRLIAPKTAKSDTVRLTAAGRQAVADARVRTEAATQPRARAAAAAGECAAAPEVGTTEPPKRDPVLAGVVTPPLRTAMAREGSEGRIPIMIELNLTFQPSVAAAIERVARLWELVGGAQTPVALADQFMAGELTSDQIKSLVSADAVPQSWTERAVYRIWPDFEVHPQIDASSTTIKAIAAQRSFDSFGEGIVWAVVDSGIDEKHAHFAAYQNLSDPAVVDLHCDFTGGNAPLTDTDGHGTHVAGIIAGGLVDRKPEDVVVVEKRLNDPEHGGDPITAPRTVADPSRLAGMAPKAKLVSLKVLGRGDEASRVSRVTRRPCARRAGHHRPSPTRRAQGHVSARQGAAGPGRRPTGRPTEHRSPPGVARCVA
;
A
#
# COMPACT_ATOMS: atom_id res chain seq x y z
N MET A 1 34.55 17.96 28.40
CA MET A 1 33.16 17.46 28.42
C MET A 1 32.28 18.67 28.22
N SER A 2 31.79 18.92 27.00
CA SER A 2 30.89 20.07 26.76
C SER A 2 29.59 19.81 27.51
N SER A 3 29.11 20.77 28.30
CA SER A 3 27.84 20.60 29.00
C SER A 3 26.72 20.43 27.97
N THR A 4 25.67 19.66 28.26
CA THR A 4 24.55 19.47 27.30
C THR A 4 23.99 20.81 26.80
N GLY A 5 24.06 21.88 27.60
CA GLY A 5 23.68 23.23 27.19
C GLY A 5 24.58 23.86 26.12
N ASP A 6 25.87 23.53 26.10
CA ASP A 6 26.81 24.05 25.10
C ASP A 6 26.59 23.41 23.73
N VAL A 7 26.20 22.12 23.67
CA VAL A 7 25.87 21.43 22.40
C VAL A 7 24.70 22.10 21.69
N TRP A 8 23.63 22.44 22.41
CA TRP A 8 22.48 23.13 21.82
C TRP A 8 22.80 24.57 21.41
N ALA A 9 23.66 25.27 22.17
CA ALA A 9 24.15 26.59 21.78
C ALA A 9 24.97 26.54 20.48
N ASP A 10 25.83 25.53 20.32
CA ASP A 10 26.60 25.32 19.09
C ASP A 10 25.69 24.97 17.89
N ARG A 11 24.68 24.10 18.09
CA ARG A 11 23.67 23.77 17.05
C ARG A 11 22.91 25.00 16.57
N VAL A 12 22.42 25.84 17.50
CA VAL A 12 21.72 27.09 17.16
C VAL A 12 22.65 28.06 16.43
N LEU A 13 23.90 28.19 16.87
CA LEU A 13 24.87 29.09 16.24
C LEU A 13 25.25 28.64 14.83
N ALA A 14 25.44 27.33 14.61
CA ALA A 14 25.73 26.75 13.31
C ALA A 14 24.60 27.05 12.30
N VAL A 15 23.34 26.80 12.69
CA VAL A 15 22.15 27.06 11.87
C VAL A 15 22.00 28.55 11.53
N LEU A 16 22.21 29.45 12.49
CA LEU A 16 22.16 30.89 12.24
C LEU A 16 23.25 31.34 11.25
N GLY A 17 24.39 30.63 11.21
CA GLY A 17 25.48 30.86 10.28
C GLY A 17 25.21 30.42 8.85
N ASP A 18 24.33 29.44 8.64
CA ASP A 18 23.95 28.95 7.30
C ASP A 18 22.98 29.89 6.59
N ARG A 19 22.28 30.75 7.34
CA ARG A 19 21.31 31.70 6.77
C ARG A 19 22.05 32.87 6.14
N GLN A 20 21.91 33.03 4.83
CA GLN A 20 22.55 34.11 4.09
C GLN A 20 22.19 35.50 4.67
N GLY A 21 23.20 36.36 4.79
CA GLY A 21 23.04 37.80 5.06
C GLY A 21 22.72 38.23 6.50
N GLY A 22 22.78 37.34 7.49
CA GLY A 22 22.41 37.70 8.87
C GLY A 22 20.92 38.04 8.98
N SER A 23 20.09 37.32 8.22
CA SER A 23 18.65 37.51 8.20
C SER A 23 18.02 37.29 9.58
N VAL A 24 17.03 38.12 9.85
CA VAL A 24 16.22 38.10 11.07
C VAL A 24 15.42 36.80 11.07
N THR A 25 15.66 35.95 12.06
CA THR A 25 14.99 34.64 12.16
C THR A 25 14.06 34.62 13.36
N ASP A 26 12.81 34.22 13.18
CA ASP A 26 11.88 33.96 14.29
C ASP A 26 12.19 32.62 14.98
N MET A 27 11.59 32.39 16.15
CA MET A 27 11.87 31.18 16.92
C MET A 27 11.40 29.89 16.24
N THR A 28 10.28 29.93 15.51
CA THR A 28 9.73 28.78 14.80
C THR A 28 10.65 28.36 13.66
N SER A 29 11.03 29.28 12.78
CA SER A 29 11.96 29.06 11.68
C SER A 29 13.33 28.60 12.16
N LEU A 30 13.77 29.09 13.33
CA LEU A 30 15.01 28.63 13.96
C LEU A 30 14.89 27.19 14.45
N ALA A 31 13.79 26.82 15.12
CA ALA A 31 13.55 25.47 15.58
C ALA A 31 13.39 24.49 14.41
N GLU A 32 12.70 24.89 13.33
CA GLU A 32 12.59 24.12 12.08
C GLU A 32 13.96 23.83 11.48
N ALA A 33 14.84 24.85 11.40
CA ALA A 33 16.19 24.67 10.85
C ALA A 33 17.10 23.84 11.77
N VAL A 34 16.95 23.93 13.09
CA VAL A 34 17.64 23.03 14.03
C VAL A 34 17.17 21.59 13.86
N ALA A 35 15.85 21.37 13.73
CA ALA A 35 15.31 20.04 13.50
C ALA A 35 15.74 19.45 12.15
N ALA A 36 15.66 20.25 11.08
CA ALA A 36 16.04 19.83 9.74
C ALA A 36 17.53 19.45 9.63
N ARG A 37 18.41 20.08 10.43
CA ARG A 37 19.85 19.78 10.41
C ARG A 37 20.26 18.68 11.39
N PHE A 38 19.63 18.59 12.57
CA PHE A 38 20.15 17.77 13.67
C PHE A 38 19.18 16.73 14.23
N ALA A 39 17.93 16.63 13.77
CA ALA A 39 16.96 15.73 14.40
C ALA A 39 17.23 14.23 14.19
N SER A 40 18.05 13.88 13.19
CA SER A 40 18.62 12.53 13.05
C SER A 40 19.46 12.12 14.27
N GLU A 41 20.13 13.08 14.92
CA GLU A 41 20.98 12.88 16.10
C GLU A 41 20.20 12.98 17.43
N PHE A 42 18.90 13.31 17.39
CA PHE A 42 18.12 13.46 18.62
C PHE A 42 17.96 12.12 19.33
N THR A 43 18.25 12.13 20.62
CA THR A 43 18.04 10.99 21.50
C THR A 43 16.56 10.81 21.82
N GLU A 44 16.20 9.68 22.42
CA GLU A 44 14.83 9.44 22.89
C GLU A 44 14.38 10.53 23.87
N ARG A 45 15.26 10.93 24.80
CA ARG A 45 14.99 11.99 25.77
C ARG A 45 14.67 13.32 25.09
N ASP A 46 15.37 13.65 24.01
CA ASP A 46 15.15 14.91 23.29
C ASP A 46 13.73 15.01 22.72
N ARG A 47 13.10 13.86 22.44
CA ARG A 47 11.75 13.75 21.86
C ARG A 47 10.63 13.66 22.90
N GLN A 48 10.96 13.48 24.19
CA GLN A 48 9.97 13.44 25.28
C GLN A 48 9.42 14.84 25.58
N TYR A 49 8.18 14.90 26.06
CA TYR A 49 7.53 16.19 26.39
C TYR A 49 7.89 16.66 27.79
N GLU A 50 8.18 17.95 27.91
CA GLU A 50 8.38 18.67 29.16
C GLU A 50 7.77 20.08 29.00
N ASN A 51 6.92 20.50 29.93
CA ASN A 51 6.25 21.81 29.88
C ASN A 51 5.46 22.05 28.58
N ALA A 52 4.66 21.06 28.16
CA ALA A 52 3.83 21.08 26.95
C ALA A 52 4.58 21.13 25.60
N ASN A 53 5.91 21.14 25.60
CA ASN A 53 6.73 21.08 24.40
C ASN A 53 7.68 19.88 24.44
N PRO A 54 8.15 19.38 23.28
CA PRO A 54 9.26 18.43 23.25
C PRO A 54 10.50 19.04 23.92
N TYR A 55 11.26 18.24 24.66
CA TYR A 55 12.43 18.67 25.43
C TYR A 55 13.42 19.46 24.58
N TRP A 56 13.63 19.05 23.33
CA TRP A 56 14.51 19.75 22.40
C TRP A 56 14.05 21.19 22.09
N HIS A 57 12.75 21.49 22.07
CA HIS A 57 12.25 22.86 21.88
C HIS A 57 12.69 23.74 23.04
N ASN A 58 12.51 23.27 24.28
CA ASN A 58 12.96 23.96 25.49
C ASN A 58 14.47 24.23 25.42
N ARG A 59 15.24 23.26 24.94
CA ARG A 59 16.70 23.39 24.77
C ARG A 59 17.11 24.42 23.73
N VAL A 60 16.36 24.56 22.64
CA VAL A 60 16.58 25.64 21.66
C VAL A 60 16.30 27.01 22.28
N HIS A 61 15.23 27.15 23.07
CA HIS A 61 14.95 28.39 23.81
C HIS A 61 16.07 28.73 24.81
N ASP A 62 16.53 27.77 25.60
CA ASP A 62 17.62 27.93 26.57
C ASP A 62 18.95 28.30 25.89
N ALA A 63 19.22 27.69 24.74
CA ALA A 63 20.39 27.98 23.91
C ALA A 63 20.35 29.43 23.39
N VAL A 64 19.21 29.89 22.87
CA VAL A 64 19.02 31.28 22.46
C VAL A 64 19.22 32.25 23.63
N ALA A 65 18.65 31.96 24.81
CA ALA A 65 18.86 32.78 26.00
C ALA A 65 20.35 32.84 26.41
N THR A 66 21.06 31.72 26.30
CA THR A 66 22.50 31.63 26.59
C THR A 66 23.33 32.42 25.59
N LEU A 67 23.06 32.30 24.28
CA LEU A 67 23.76 33.05 23.24
C LEU A 67 23.51 34.57 23.34
N ARG A 68 22.30 34.99 23.76
CA ARG A 68 21.98 36.40 24.08
C ARG A 68 22.84 36.90 25.25
N ARG A 69 22.93 36.14 26.35
CA ARG A 69 23.80 36.48 27.50
C ARG A 69 25.26 36.59 27.11
N ARG A 70 25.74 35.71 26.21
CA ARG A 70 27.10 35.72 25.66
C ARG A 70 27.33 36.80 24.59
N ARG A 71 26.32 37.63 24.26
CA ARG A 71 26.37 38.69 23.23
C ARG A 71 26.75 38.18 21.82
N LEU A 72 26.52 36.90 21.54
CA LEU A 72 26.75 36.29 20.23
C LEU A 72 25.55 36.52 19.29
N ILE A 73 24.36 36.70 19.86
CA ILE A 73 23.14 37.08 19.14
C ILE A 73 22.48 38.29 19.79
N ALA A 74 21.83 39.11 18.98
CA ALA A 74 21.08 40.28 19.42
C ALA A 74 19.64 40.22 18.89
N PRO A 75 18.65 40.68 19.70
CA PRO A 75 17.29 40.84 19.21
C PRO A 75 17.22 42.01 18.21
N LYS A 76 16.32 41.93 17.23
CA LYS A 76 16.13 43.03 16.25
C LYS A 76 15.58 44.30 16.92
N THR A 77 14.68 44.14 17.89
CA THR A 77 14.11 45.20 18.73
C THR A 77 13.98 44.70 20.16
N ALA A 78 13.96 45.59 21.15
CA ALA A 78 13.98 45.24 22.59
C ALA A 78 12.84 44.30 23.04
N LYS A 79 11.77 44.15 22.25
CA LYS A 79 10.60 43.29 22.50
C LYS A 79 10.33 42.24 21.40
N SER A 80 11.23 42.01 20.45
CA SER A 80 11.02 41.02 19.38
C SER A 80 11.70 39.69 19.67
N ASP A 81 10.99 38.60 19.37
CA ASP A 81 11.51 37.23 19.42
C ASP A 81 12.47 36.91 18.29
N THR A 82 12.63 37.84 17.34
CA THR A 82 13.54 37.66 16.23
C THR A 82 15.00 37.87 16.61
N VAL A 83 15.88 37.00 16.11
CA VAL A 83 17.31 36.98 16.44
C VAL A 83 18.18 37.23 15.22
N ARG A 84 19.34 37.88 15.45
CA ARG A 84 20.40 38.11 14.45
C ARG A 84 21.78 37.90 15.07
N LEU A 85 22.72 37.38 14.29
CA LEU A 85 24.13 37.24 14.68
C LEU A 85 24.82 38.60 14.88
N THR A 86 25.56 38.75 15.98
CA THR A 86 26.49 39.86 16.18
C THR A 86 27.80 39.61 15.41
N ALA A 87 28.71 40.59 15.38
CA ALA A 87 30.04 40.39 14.79
C ALA A 87 30.82 39.27 15.49
N ALA A 88 30.77 39.24 16.83
CA ALA A 88 31.35 38.16 17.63
C ALA A 88 30.66 36.80 17.36
N GLY A 89 29.33 36.81 17.20
CA GLY A 89 28.59 35.62 16.79
C GLY A 89 29.06 35.04 15.46
N ARG A 90 29.25 35.90 14.44
CA ARG A 90 29.75 35.46 13.11
C ARG A 90 31.13 34.83 13.17
N GLN A 91 32.02 35.33 14.02
CA GLN A 91 33.35 34.74 14.22
C GLN A 91 33.26 33.37 14.90
N ALA A 92 32.33 33.20 15.86
CA ALA A 92 32.15 31.95 16.59
C ALA A 92 31.41 30.85 15.80
N VAL A 93 30.77 31.17 14.67
CA VAL A 93 30.07 30.19 13.82
C VAL A 93 31.00 29.09 13.32
N ALA A 94 32.21 29.44 12.85
CA ALA A 94 33.15 28.47 12.31
C ALA A 94 33.53 27.42 13.36
N ASP A 95 33.87 27.87 14.57
CA ASP A 95 34.23 26.97 15.67
C ASP A 95 33.04 26.12 16.13
N ALA A 96 31.83 26.68 16.14
CA ALA A 96 30.62 25.94 16.47
C ALA A 96 30.31 24.84 15.44
N ARG A 97 30.49 25.11 14.14
CA ARG A 97 30.34 24.10 13.08
C ARG A 97 31.29 22.94 13.29
N VAL A 98 32.57 23.22 13.53
CA VAL A 98 33.58 22.19 13.82
C VAL A 98 33.19 21.37 15.05
N ARG A 99 32.71 22.02 16.13
CA ARG A 99 32.25 21.30 17.33
C ARG A 99 31.03 20.43 17.08
N THR A 100 30.08 20.89 16.26
CA THR A 100 28.90 20.09 15.89
C THR A 100 29.30 18.90 15.03
N GLU A 101 30.14 19.08 14.01
CA GLU A 101 30.61 18.00 13.14
C GLU A 101 31.48 16.97 13.88
N ALA A 102 32.32 17.43 14.80
CA ALA A 102 33.10 16.54 15.68
C ALA A 102 32.23 15.75 16.67
N ALA A 103 31.04 16.27 17.01
CA ALA A 103 30.07 15.53 17.82
C ALA A 103 29.26 14.52 16.98
N THR A 104 29.10 14.78 15.67
CA THR A 104 28.42 13.90 14.71
C THR A 104 29.27 12.72 14.27
N GLN A 105 30.61 12.86 14.21
CA GLN A 105 31.49 11.73 13.89
C GLN A 105 31.29 10.61 14.94
N PRO A 106 31.03 9.36 14.51
CA PRO A 106 31.00 8.25 15.43
C PRO A 106 32.36 8.25 16.12
N ARG A 107 32.37 8.41 17.44
CA ARG A 107 33.55 8.16 18.26
C ARG A 107 33.96 6.74 17.91
N ALA A 108 34.94 6.59 17.01
CA ALA A 108 35.49 5.30 16.65
C ALA A 108 35.83 4.66 17.98
N ARG A 109 35.06 3.63 18.36
CA ARG A 109 35.43 2.79 19.49
C ARG A 109 36.83 2.35 19.15
N ALA A 110 37.80 2.88 19.87
CA ALA A 110 39.14 2.32 19.89
C ALA A 110 38.93 0.85 20.25
N ALA A 111 38.99 -0.01 19.24
CA ALA A 111 39.05 -1.44 19.40
C ALA A 111 40.41 -1.70 20.04
N ALA A 112 40.46 -1.59 21.36
CA ALA A 112 41.52 -2.17 22.13
C ALA A 112 41.42 -3.68 21.91
N ALA A 113 42.43 -4.22 21.24
CA ALA A 113 42.64 -5.64 21.09
C ALA A 113 42.61 -6.31 22.48
N ALA A 114 41.64 -7.19 22.68
CA ALA A 114 41.70 -8.23 23.68
C ALA A 114 41.11 -9.49 23.03
N GLY A 115 41.99 -10.47 22.84
CA GLY A 115 41.71 -11.71 22.13
C GLY A 115 40.88 -12.70 22.93
N GLU A 116 40.72 -13.84 22.25
CA GLU A 116 40.34 -15.16 22.74
C GLU A 116 38.86 -15.50 22.94
N CYS A 117 38.51 -16.57 22.22
CA CYS A 117 37.30 -17.38 22.30
C CYS A 117 36.80 -17.59 23.73
N ALA A 118 35.57 -17.18 23.99
CA ALA A 118 34.74 -17.81 25.01
C ALA A 118 33.27 -17.70 24.60
N ALA A 119 32.69 -18.83 24.23
CA ALA A 119 31.25 -18.99 24.06
C ALA A 119 30.55 -18.94 25.43
N ALA A 120 29.54 -18.08 25.57
CA ALA A 120 28.45 -18.15 26.56
C ALA A 120 27.40 -17.07 26.26
N PRO A 121 26.15 -17.21 26.73
CA PRO A 121 25.11 -18.12 26.26
C PRO A 121 23.97 -17.35 25.55
N GLU A 122 23.27 -18.05 24.65
CA GLU A 122 22.03 -17.59 24.05
C GLU A 122 20.94 -17.42 25.12
N VAL A 123 20.67 -16.17 25.53
CA VAL A 123 19.43 -15.82 26.22
C VAL A 123 18.42 -15.42 25.15
N GLY A 124 17.58 -16.39 24.79
CA GLY A 124 16.45 -16.20 23.90
C GLY A 124 15.53 -15.09 24.40
N THR A 125 15.45 -14.02 23.62
CA THR A 125 14.25 -13.17 23.54
C THR A 125 13.73 -13.28 22.11
N THR A 126 13.11 -14.42 21.83
CA THR A 126 12.24 -14.64 20.67
C THR A 126 10.90 -13.95 20.93
N GLU A 127 10.89 -12.61 21.01
CA GLU A 127 9.65 -11.85 20.82
C GLU A 127 9.79 -11.07 19.51
N PRO A 128 9.03 -11.40 18.45
CA PRO A 128 8.97 -10.54 17.27
C PRO A 128 8.49 -9.15 17.72
N PRO A 129 9.03 -8.05 17.17
CA PRO A 129 8.71 -6.71 17.64
C PRO A 129 7.19 -6.54 17.65
N LYS A 130 6.65 -6.35 18.86
CA LYS A 130 5.22 -6.26 19.14
C LYS A 130 4.66 -5.15 18.24
N ARG A 131 3.96 -5.55 17.17
CA ARG A 131 3.30 -4.61 16.25
C ARG A 131 2.21 -3.92 17.03
N ASP A 132 2.48 -2.73 17.52
CA ASP A 132 1.47 -1.88 18.12
C ASP A 132 0.56 -1.33 16.99
N PRO A 133 -0.70 -1.79 16.90
CA PRO A 133 -1.59 -1.42 15.80
C PRO A 133 -2.10 0.03 15.91
N VAL A 134 -1.81 0.73 17.00
CA VAL A 134 -2.32 2.08 17.30
C VAL A 134 -1.28 3.18 17.02
N LEU A 135 -0.03 2.82 16.71
CA LEU A 135 1.01 3.78 16.30
C LEU A 135 0.77 4.24 14.85
N ALA A 136 -0.20 5.15 14.67
CA ALA A 136 -0.37 5.94 13.46
C ALA A 136 0.76 6.98 13.35
N GLY A 137 1.99 6.50 13.13
CA GLY A 137 3.14 7.35 12.86
C GLY A 137 3.07 7.94 11.45
N VAL A 138 3.61 9.16 11.29
CA VAL A 138 3.81 9.80 9.99
C VAL A 138 4.64 8.90 9.07
N VAL A 139 5.67 8.25 9.61
CA VAL A 139 6.48 7.23 8.91
C VAL A 139 5.81 5.87 9.03
N THR A 140 5.33 5.32 7.92
CA THR A 140 4.63 4.04 7.88
C THR A 140 5.54 2.85 8.23
N PRO A 141 4.99 1.71 8.70
CA PRO A 141 5.79 0.53 9.02
C PRO A 141 6.69 0.02 7.87
N PRO A 142 6.22 -0.05 6.59
CA PRO A 142 7.08 -0.44 5.48
C PRO A 142 8.29 0.48 5.31
N LEU A 143 8.09 1.80 5.47
CA LEU A 143 9.19 2.76 5.40
C LEU A 143 10.19 2.58 6.54
N ARG A 144 9.73 2.32 7.77
CA ARG A 144 10.64 2.02 8.89
C ARG A 144 11.49 0.78 8.61
N THR A 145 10.91 -0.24 7.97
CA THR A 145 11.67 -1.43 7.56
C THR A 145 12.69 -1.09 6.47
N ALA A 146 12.34 -0.27 5.48
CA ALA A 146 13.28 0.18 4.45
C ALA A 146 14.45 0.99 5.05
N MET A 147 14.15 1.93 5.95
CA MET A 147 15.15 2.73 6.67
C MET A 147 16.13 1.87 7.47
N ALA A 148 15.64 0.80 8.10
CA ALA A 148 16.50 -0.13 8.84
C ALA A 148 17.39 -0.99 7.93
N ARG A 149 16.99 -1.22 6.67
CA ARG A 149 17.75 -2.02 5.69
C ARG A 149 18.84 -1.20 5.00
N GLU A 150 18.49 -0.01 4.51
CA GLU A 150 19.39 0.86 3.72
C GLU A 150 20.39 1.63 4.61
N GLY A 151 20.12 1.75 5.92
CA GLY A 151 20.96 2.50 6.85
C GLY A 151 20.80 4.02 6.71
N SER A 152 21.77 4.78 7.25
CA SER A 152 21.73 6.25 7.29
C SER A 152 22.07 6.92 5.96
N GLU A 153 22.92 6.31 5.14
CA GLU A 153 23.41 6.88 3.88
C GLU A 153 22.61 6.43 2.64
N GLY A 154 21.90 5.30 2.74
CA GLY A 154 21.10 4.79 1.64
C GLY A 154 19.90 5.70 1.34
N ARG A 155 19.69 5.96 0.05
CA ARG A 155 18.57 6.76 -0.46
C ARG A 155 17.36 5.85 -0.68
N ILE A 156 16.22 6.29 -0.17
CA ILE A 156 14.97 5.54 -0.25
C ILE A 156 13.99 6.35 -1.11
N PRO A 157 13.45 5.77 -2.20
CA PRO A 157 12.31 6.32 -2.91
C PRO A 157 11.12 6.41 -1.97
N ILE A 158 10.53 7.59 -1.80
CA ILE A 158 9.41 7.83 -0.90
C ILE A 158 8.27 8.57 -1.60
N MET A 159 7.07 8.30 -1.11
CA MET A 159 5.87 9.09 -1.34
C MET A 159 5.42 9.77 -0.04
N ILE A 160 5.02 11.03 -0.14
CA ILE A 160 4.51 11.88 0.92
C ILE A 160 3.05 12.21 0.62
N GLU A 161 2.14 11.88 1.54
CA GLU A 161 0.75 12.37 1.54
C GLU A 161 0.66 13.67 2.32
N LEU A 162 0.06 14.66 1.69
CA LEU A 162 -0.12 15.98 2.25
C LEU A 162 -1.33 16.02 3.19
N ASN A 163 -1.22 16.80 4.25
CA ASN A 163 -2.33 17.04 5.16
C ASN A 163 -3.36 17.97 4.50
N LEU A 164 -4.51 17.39 4.13
CA LEU A 164 -5.61 18.13 3.48
C LEU A 164 -6.25 19.21 4.39
N THR A 165 -6.01 19.15 5.70
CA THR A 165 -6.49 20.16 6.66
C THR A 165 -5.50 21.32 6.84
N PHE A 166 -4.35 21.27 6.16
CA PHE A 166 -3.31 22.28 6.26
C PHE A 166 -3.83 23.66 5.85
N GLN A 167 -3.57 24.66 6.70
CA GLN A 167 -3.94 26.05 6.45
C GLN A 167 -2.74 26.84 5.92
N PRO A 168 -2.92 27.73 4.94
CA PRO A 168 -4.20 28.17 4.36
C PRO A 168 -4.72 27.31 3.19
N SER A 169 -3.89 26.47 2.57
CA SER A 169 -4.29 25.65 1.41
C SER A 169 -3.34 24.47 1.19
N VAL A 170 -3.77 23.48 0.40
CA VAL A 170 -2.91 22.34 0.03
C VAL A 170 -1.71 22.79 -0.83
N ALA A 171 -1.86 23.82 -1.66
CA ALA A 171 -0.73 24.42 -2.39
C ALA A 171 0.34 24.98 -1.43
N ALA A 172 -0.08 25.61 -0.34
CA ALA A 172 0.84 26.06 0.70
C ALA A 172 1.50 24.90 1.46
N ALA A 173 0.84 23.73 1.55
CA ALA A 173 1.44 22.51 2.08
C ALA A 173 2.56 21.99 1.15
N ILE A 174 2.33 21.98 -0.16
CA ILE A 174 3.36 21.64 -1.18
C ILE A 174 4.57 22.55 -1.02
N GLU A 175 4.35 23.86 -0.98
CA GLU A 175 5.44 24.83 -0.79
C GLU A 175 6.18 24.62 0.53
N ARG A 176 5.47 24.29 1.60
CA ARG A 176 6.08 23.99 2.90
C ARG A 176 6.96 22.74 2.82
N VAL A 177 6.46 21.65 2.25
CA VAL A 177 7.25 20.41 2.08
C VAL A 177 8.47 20.67 1.21
N ALA A 178 8.34 21.42 0.11
CA ALA A 178 9.47 21.80 -0.74
C ALA A 178 10.54 22.59 0.04
N ARG A 179 10.14 23.58 0.85
CA ARG A 179 11.09 24.32 1.71
C ARG A 179 11.78 23.43 2.74
N LEU A 180 11.04 22.53 3.38
CA LEU A 180 11.61 21.58 4.35
C LEU A 180 12.56 20.59 3.67
N TRP A 181 12.24 20.19 2.44
CA TRP A 181 13.06 19.31 1.62
C TRP A 181 14.43 19.93 1.28
N GLU A 182 14.45 21.20 0.91
CA GLU A 182 15.69 21.96 0.72
C GLU A 182 16.48 22.08 2.04
N LEU A 183 15.77 22.32 3.15
CA LEU A 183 16.38 22.53 4.46
C LEU A 183 17.07 21.27 5.01
N VAL A 184 16.55 20.07 4.69
CA VAL A 184 17.20 18.78 5.02
C VAL A 184 18.29 18.38 4.01
N GLY A 185 18.56 19.21 3.00
CA GLY A 185 19.58 18.94 1.99
C GLY A 185 19.19 17.85 0.98
N GLY A 186 17.91 17.72 0.65
CA GLY A 186 17.46 16.80 -0.40
C GLY A 186 18.10 17.18 -1.75
N ALA A 187 18.72 16.22 -2.43
CA ALA A 187 19.53 16.51 -3.62
C ALA A 187 18.71 16.91 -4.87
N GLN A 188 17.46 16.45 -4.93
CA GLN A 188 16.52 16.73 -6.01
C GLN A 188 15.30 17.46 -5.46
N THR A 189 14.61 18.24 -6.28
CA THR A 189 13.32 18.82 -5.91
C THR A 189 12.26 17.71 -5.90
N PRO A 190 11.42 17.62 -4.86
CA PRO A 190 10.36 16.62 -4.83
C PRO A 190 9.33 16.92 -5.93
N VAL A 191 8.86 15.86 -6.57
CA VAL A 191 7.87 15.93 -7.65
C VAL A 191 6.47 15.95 -7.04
N ALA A 192 5.67 16.97 -7.33
CA ALA A 192 4.26 16.97 -6.97
C ALA A 192 3.48 15.99 -7.87
N LEU A 193 2.79 15.04 -7.25
CA LEU A 193 1.96 14.02 -7.92
C LEU A 193 0.50 14.28 -7.55
N ALA A 194 -0.26 14.83 -8.51
CA ALA A 194 -1.60 15.33 -8.25
C ALA A 194 -1.62 16.37 -7.10
N ASP A 195 -2.80 16.67 -6.57
CA ASP A 195 -2.97 17.74 -5.59
C ASP A 195 -2.67 17.31 -4.14
N GLN A 196 -2.35 16.05 -3.88
CA GLN A 196 -2.28 15.49 -2.51
C GLN A 196 -1.02 14.67 -2.22
N PHE A 197 -0.18 14.41 -3.21
CA PHE A 197 1.04 13.61 -3.04
C PHE A 197 2.28 14.33 -3.55
N MET A 198 3.41 14.01 -2.94
CA MET A 198 4.74 14.36 -3.44
C MET A 198 5.64 13.13 -3.42
N ALA A 199 6.56 13.02 -4.37
CA ALA A 199 7.51 11.91 -4.45
C ALA A 199 8.95 12.40 -4.60
N GLY A 200 9.90 11.59 -4.15
CA GLY A 200 11.32 11.85 -4.32
C GLY A 200 12.16 10.89 -3.50
N GLU A 201 13.46 11.14 -3.43
CA GLU A 201 14.40 10.30 -2.70
C GLU A 201 15.03 11.05 -1.52
N LEU A 202 14.99 10.44 -0.34
CA LEU A 202 15.65 10.93 0.86
C LEU A 202 16.37 9.80 1.60
N THR A 203 17.41 10.15 2.35
CA THR A 203 18.03 9.21 3.28
C THR A 203 17.22 9.05 4.56
N SER A 204 17.48 7.98 5.33
CA SER A 204 16.83 7.76 6.63
C SER A 204 16.95 8.96 7.58
N ASP A 205 18.10 9.64 7.56
CA ASP A 205 18.35 10.78 8.44
C ASP A 205 17.66 12.06 7.96
N GLN A 206 17.53 12.24 6.65
CA GLN A 206 16.72 13.32 6.07
C GLN A 206 15.23 13.12 6.35
N ILE A 207 14.72 11.89 6.27
CA ILE A 207 13.32 11.57 6.61
C ILE A 207 13.01 11.92 8.07
N LYS A 208 13.87 11.52 9.01
CA LYS A 208 13.72 11.88 10.44
C LYS A 208 13.72 13.40 10.64
N SER A 209 14.59 14.09 9.92
CA SER A 209 14.76 15.54 10.03
C SER A 209 13.59 16.30 9.44
N LEU A 210 13.06 15.86 8.30
CA LEU A 210 11.87 16.41 7.66
C LEU A 210 10.64 16.27 8.56
N VAL A 211 10.41 15.08 9.12
CA VAL A 211 9.27 14.83 10.04
C VAL A 211 9.38 15.68 11.31
N SER A 212 10.59 15.83 11.86
CA SER A 212 10.80 16.62 13.08
C SER A 212 10.64 18.12 12.82
N ALA A 213 11.10 18.60 11.66
CA ALA A 213 10.95 19.99 11.26
C ALA A 213 9.49 20.34 10.93
N ASP A 214 8.76 19.45 10.23
CA ASP A 214 7.33 19.69 9.96
C ASP A 214 6.50 19.74 11.26
N ALA A 215 6.89 18.97 12.28
CA ALA A 215 6.17 18.88 13.55
C ALA A 215 6.33 20.10 14.49
N VAL A 216 7.24 21.04 14.20
CA VAL A 216 7.58 22.20 15.05
C VAL A 216 6.38 23.06 15.46
N PRO A 217 5.41 23.40 14.58
CA PRO A 217 4.27 24.22 14.96
C PRO A 217 3.40 23.60 16.08
N GLN A 218 3.58 22.31 16.41
CA GLN A 218 2.81 21.52 17.37
C GLN A 218 1.30 21.42 17.09
N SER A 219 0.74 22.28 16.25
CA SER A 219 -0.62 22.21 15.72
C SER A 219 -0.71 21.30 14.51
N TRP A 220 -1.77 20.51 14.45
CA TRP A 220 -2.03 19.61 13.32
C TRP A 220 -2.30 20.37 12.00
N THR A 221 -3.02 21.48 12.05
CA THR A 221 -3.38 22.27 10.85
C THR A 221 -2.21 23.03 10.24
N GLU A 222 -1.06 23.04 10.92
CA GLU A 222 0.18 23.69 10.48
C GLU A 222 1.26 22.67 10.09
N ARG A 223 0.94 21.37 10.14
CA ARG A 223 1.79 20.28 9.63
C ARG A 223 1.40 19.93 8.21
N ALA A 224 2.34 20.05 7.28
CA ALA A 224 2.06 19.77 5.88
C ALA A 224 2.08 18.27 5.57
N VAL A 225 2.79 17.45 6.36
CA VAL A 225 2.93 16.02 6.12
C VAL A 225 1.89 15.25 6.93
N TYR A 226 1.05 14.47 6.23
CA TYR A 226 0.18 13.49 6.85
C TYR A 226 0.89 12.16 7.06
N ARG A 227 1.44 11.59 5.97
CA ARG A 227 2.11 10.28 5.96
C ARG A 227 3.23 10.20 4.95
N ILE A 228 4.18 9.30 5.20
CA ILE A 228 5.29 8.94 4.31
C ILE A 228 5.41 7.41 4.22
N TRP A 229 5.48 6.89 2.99
CA TRP A 229 5.72 5.46 2.70
C TRP A 229 6.74 5.29 1.56
N PRO A 230 7.31 4.08 1.37
CA PRO A 230 8.22 3.83 0.25
C PRO A 230 7.47 3.94 -1.08
N ASP A 231 8.11 4.52 -2.08
CA ASP A 231 7.65 4.36 -3.46
C ASP A 231 7.99 2.92 -3.91
N PHE A 232 6.95 2.10 -4.06
CA PHE A 232 7.11 0.67 -4.30
C PHE A 232 7.40 0.40 -5.77
N GLU A 233 8.42 -0.43 -6.03
CA GLU A 233 8.59 -0.99 -7.37
C GLU A 233 7.35 -1.81 -7.74
N VAL A 234 6.71 -1.44 -8.86
CA VAL A 234 5.57 -2.17 -9.39
C VAL A 234 6.04 -3.16 -10.45
N HIS A 235 5.58 -4.40 -10.34
CA HIS A 235 5.85 -5.43 -11.33
C HIS A 235 4.57 -5.77 -12.12
N PRO A 236 4.65 -6.00 -13.44
CA PRO A 236 3.51 -6.46 -14.22
C PRO A 236 2.96 -7.79 -13.66
N GLN A 237 1.69 -7.81 -13.27
CA GLN A 237 1.00 -9.00 -12.75
C GLN A 237 0.03 -9.57 -13.78
N ILE A 238 0.56 -10.09 -14.88
CA ILE A 238 -0.24 -10.54 -16.02
C ILE A 238 -1.02 -11.84 -15.70
N ASP A 239 -0.51 -12.68 -14.80
CA ASP A 239 -1.07 -13.98 -14.40
C ASP A 239 -1.67 -14.01 -12.98
N ALA A 240 -1.81 -12.84 -12.32
CA ALA A 240 -2.37 -12.75 -10.97
C ALA A 240 -3.68 -11.96 -10.90
N SER A 241 -4.33 -11.69 -12.05
CA SER A 241 -5.58 -10.92 -12.12
C SER A 241 -6.67 -11.46 -11.21
N SER A 242 -6.78 -12.79 -11.10
CA SER A 242 -7.69 -13.50 -10.17
C SER A 242 -7.46 -13.13 -8.69
N THR A 243 -6.24 -12.75 -8.30
CA THR A 243 -5.93 -12.25 -6.94
C THR A 243 -6.47 -10.83 -6.75
N THR A 244 -6.24 -9.96 -7.74
CA THR A 244 -6.64 -8.55 -7.69
C THR A 244 -8.16 -8.37 -7.59
N ILE A 245 -8.93 -9.19 -8.30
CA ILE A 245 -10.40 -9.17 -8.25
C ILE A 245 -11.00 -10.00 -7.11
N LYS A 246 -10.15 -10.53 -6.20
CA LYS A 246 -10.54 -11.38 -5.05
C LYS A 246 -11.19 -12.71 -5.43
N ALA A 247 -11.04 -13.21 -6.66
CA ALA A 247 -11.55 -14.52 -7.06
C ALA A 247 -10.91 -15.65 -6.22
N ILE A 248 -9.60 -15.57 -5.93
CA ILE A 248 -8.93 -16.55 -5.06
C ILE A 248 -9.49 -16.55 -3.63
N ALA A 249 -9.86 -15.38 -3.10
CA ALA A 249 -10.49 -15.29 -1.79
C ALA A 249 -11.88 -15.96 -1.80
N ALA A 250 -12.69 -15.69 -2.82
CA ALA A 250 -14.00 -16.32 -2.98
C ALA A 250 -13.90 -17.85 -3.13
N GLN A 251 -12.95 -18.34 -3.93
CA GLN A 251 -12.66 -19.77 -4.08
C GLN A 251 -12.29 -20.41 -2.74
N ARG A 252 -11.39 -19.80 -1.96
CA ARG A 252 -10.96 -20.34 -0.66
C ARG A 252 -12.03 -20.28 0.43
N SER A 253 -12.86 -19.23 0.42
CA SER A 253 -13.88 -19.01 1.44
C SER A 253 -15.19 -19.76 1.18
N PHE A 254 -15.54 -19.96 -0.08
CA PHE A 254 -16.87 -20.44 -0.47
C PHE A 254 -16.82 -21.59 -1.50
N ASP A 255 -15.66 -22.17 -1.76
CA ASP A 255 -15.46 -23.22 -2.78
C ASP A 255 -16.02 -22.82 -4.16
N SER A 256 -15.99 -21.51 -4.46
CA SER A 256 -16.66 -20.89 -5.60
C SER A 256 -15.83 -21.00 -6.88
N PHE A 257 -15.63 -22.24 -7.35
CA PHE A 257 -14.89 -22.53 -8.59
C PHE A 257 -15.77 -22.54 -9.85
N GLY A 258 -17.07 -22.23 -9.73
CA GLY A 258 -18.03 -22.20 -10.85
C GLY A 258 -18.74 -23.52 -11.14
N GLU A 259 -18.67 -24.48 -10.23
CA GLU A 259 -19.33 -25.77 -10.39
C GLU A 259 -20.86 -25.60 -10.53
N GLY A 260 -21.45 -26.28 -11.51
CA GLY A 260 -22.88 -26.16 -11.83
C GLY A 260 -23.28 -24.86 -12.55
N ILE A 261 -22.32 -23.99 -12.91
CA ILE A 261 -22.57 -22.75 -13.65
C ILE A 261 -22.11 -22.90 -15.10
N VAL A 262 -22.95 -22.43 -16.03
CA VAL A 262 -22.68 -22.41 -17.48
C VAL A 262 -22.53 -20.96 -17.95
N TRP A 263 -21.45 -20.65 -18.67
CA TRP A 263 -21.20 -19.35 -19.28
C TRP A 263 -21.21 -19.47 -20.81
N ALA A 264 -21.93 -18.58 -21.49
CA ALA A 264 -21.86 -18.49 -22.94
C ALA A 264 -20.81 -17.45 -23.35
N VAL A 265 -19.87 -17.84 -24.22
CA VAL A 265 -18.84 -16.96 -24.78
C VAL A 265 -19.23 -16.63 -26.21
N VAL A 266 -19.62 -15.38 -26.45
CA VAL A 266 -20.06 -14.89 -27.76
C VAL A 266 -18.90 -14.16 -28.44
N ASP A 267 -18.10 -14.89 -29.22
CA ASP A 267 -16.80 -14.38 -29.70
C ASP A 267 -16.34 -15.06 -31.03
N SER A 268 -15.03 -15.18 -31.28
CA SER A 268 -14.41 -15.84 -32.45
C SER A 268 -14.48 -17.37 -32.45
N GLY A 269 -14.99 -17.96 -31.37
CA GLY A 269 -15.01 -19.40 -31.12
C GLY A 269 -14.12 -19.76 -29.92
N ILE A 270 -14.07 -21.04 -29.56
CA ILE A 270 -13.16 -21.54 -28.52
C ILE A 270 -12.45 -22.77 -29.07
N ASP A 271 -11.14 -22.85 -29.01
CA ASP A 271 -10.42 -24.07 -29.39
C ASP A 271 -10.61 -25.18 -28.35
N GLU A 272 -11.36 -26.23 -28.72
CA GLU A 272 -11.60 -27.40 -27.85
C GLU A 272 -10.34 -28.20 -27.51
N LYS A 273 -9.28 -28.07 -28.33
CA LYS A 273 -8.03 -28.81 -28.12
C LYS A 273 -7.09 -28.11 -27.15
N HIS A 274 -7.42 -26.89 -26.72
CA HIS A 274 -6.57 -26.14 -25.81
C HIS A 274 -6.50 -26.81 -24.43
N ALA A 275 -5.29 -27.03 -23.92
CA ALA A 275 -5.05 -27.76 -22.67
C ALA A 275 -5.77 -27.18 -21.43
N HIS A 276 -6.12 -25.89 -21.46
CA HIS A 276 -6.82 -25.19 -20.37
C HIS A 276 -8.26 -25.68 -20.16
N PHE A 277 -8.89 -26.34 -21.14
CA PHE A 277 -10.29 -26.79 -21.06
C PHE A 277 -10.45 -28.30 -20.88
N ALA A 278 -9.33 -29.04 -20.86
CA ALA A 278 -9.34 -30.49 -20.83
C ALA A 278 -9.65 -31.05 -19.43
N ALA A 279 -8.99 -30.52 -18.39
CA ALA A 279 -9.06 -31.05 -17.02
C ALA A 279 -10.50 -31.07 -16.45
N TYR A 280 -11.27 -30.01 -16.68
CA TYR A 280 -12.64 -29.91 -16.18
C TYR A 280 -13.71 -30.13 -17.26
N GLN A 281 -13.31 -30.61 -18.44
CA GLN A 281 -14.22 -30.85 -19.56
C GLN A 281 -15.14 -29.66 -19.82
N ASN A 282 -14.57 -28.45 -19.85
CA ASN A 282 -15.36 -27.21 -19.82
C ASN A 282 -16.28 -27.09 -21.05
N LEU A 283 -15.92 -27.73 -22.17
CA LEU A 283 -16.65 -27.68 -23.45
C LEU A 283 -17.34 -29.00 -23.81
N SER A 284 -16.85 -30.14 -23.31
CA SER A 284 -17.36 -31.47 -23.69
C SER A 284 -18.37 -32.06 -22.70
N ASP A 285 -18.74 -31.30 -21.67
CA ASP A 285 -19.74 -31.74 -20.69
C ASP A 285 -21.12 -31.93 -21.34
N PRO A 286 -21.86 -33.01 -21.00
CA PRO A 286 -23.21 -33.24 -21.52
C PRO A 286 -24.18 -32.07 -21.34
N ALA A 287 -23.95 -31.20 -20.35
CA ALA A 287 -24.77 -30.00 -20.14
C ALA A 287 -24.60 -28.93 -21.22
N VAL A 288 -23.47 -28.91 -21.96
CA VAL A 288 -23.11 -27.83 -22.89
C VAL A 288 -22.75 -28.29 -24.30
N VAL A 289 -22.40 -29.57 -24.49
CA VAL A 289 -21.90 -30.10 -25.77
C VAL A 289 -22.83 -29.84 -26.97
N ASP A 290 -24.14 -29.88 -26.75
CA ASP A 290 -25.16 -29.64 -27.79
C ASP A 290 -25.55 -28.16 -27.96
N LEU A 291 -24.96 -27.26 -27.17
CA LEU A 291 -25.30 -25.84 -27.13
C LEU A 291 -24.34 -24.97 -27.96
N HIS A 292 -23.20 -25.51 -28.39
CA HIS A 292 -22.23 -24.79 -29.21
C HIS A 292 -22.81 -24.42 -30.57
N CYS A 293 -22.66 -23.15 -30.98
CA CYS A 293 -23.26 -22.63 -32.21
C CYS A 293 -22.29 -21.72 -32.96
N ASP A 294 -22.24 -21.89 -34.28
CA ASP A 294 -21.48 -21.01 -35.17
C ASP A 294 -22.45 -20.23 -36.07
N PHE A 295 -22.44 -18.90 -35.89
CA PHE A 295 -23.26 -17.95 -36.62
C PHE A 295 -22.54 -17.31 -37.81
N THR A 296 -21.27 -17.68 -38.05
CA THR A 296 -20.48 -17.23 -39.20
C THR A 296 -20.76 -18.04 -40.47
N GLY A 297 -21.41 -19.21 -40.33
CA GLY A 297 -21.77 -20.11 -41.43
C GLY A 297 -20.80 -21.27 -41.65
N GLY A 298 -19.71 -21.35 -40.87
CA GLY A 298 -18.72 -22.43 -40.96
C GLY A 298 -19.11 -23.73 -40.23
N ASN A 299 -20.11 -23.69 -39.35
CA ASN A 299 -20.50 -24.79 -38.47
C ASN A 299 -19.34 -25.34 -37.61
N ALA A 300 -18.44 -24.46 -37.18
CA ALA A 300 -17.24 -24.81 -36.41
C ALA A 300 -17.10 -23.92 -35.15
N PRO A 301 -18.01 -24.04 -34.17
CA PRO A 301 -18.00 -23.20 -32.96
C PRO A 301 -16.81 -23.50 -32.03
N LEU A 302 -16.26 -24.71 -32.11
CA LEU A 302 -15.14 -25.18 -31.30
C LEU A 302 -13.78 -25.04 -32.02
N THR A 303 -13.72 -24.18 -33.03
CA THR A 303 -12.49 -23.84 -33.75
C THR A 303 -12.32 -22.33 -33.72
N ASP A 304 -11.21 -21.88 -33.15
CA ASP A 304 -10.88 -20.46 -33.05
C ASP A 304 -9.62 -20.15 -33.86
N THR A 305 -9.80 -19.44 -34.98
CA THR A 305 -8.71 -19.04 -35.87
C THR A 305 -8.11 -17.69 -35.53
N ASP A 306 -8.78 -16.93 -34.66
CA ASP A 306 -8.37 -15.59 -34.23
C ASP A 306 -7.65 -15.65 -32.87
N GLY A 307 -8.11 -16.55 -32.00
CA GLY A 307 -7.55 -16.80 -30.67
C GLY A 307 -8.16 -15.94 -29.56
N HIS A 308 -8.90 -14.87 -29.91
CA HIS A 308 -9.52 -13.96 -28.94
C HIS A 308 -10.56 -14.68 -28.06
N GLY A 309 -11.49 -15.43 -28.66
CA GLY A 309 -12.52 -16.16 -27.92
C GLY A 309 -11.94 -17.24 -27.01
N THR A 310 -10.88 -17.94 -27.45
CA THR A 310 -10.12 -18.89 -26.63
C THR A 310 -9.44 -18.20 -25.44
N HIS A 311 -8.87 -17.01 -25.65
CA HIS A 311 -8.28 -16.21 -24.59
C HIS A 311 -9.32 -15.74 -23.56
N VAL A 312 -10.46 -15.20 -24.02
CA VAL A 312 -11.59 -14.81 -23.17
C VAL A 312 -12.12 -15.99 -22.35
N ALA A 313 -12.32 -17.14 -23.00
CA ALA A 313 -12.72 -18.38 -22.33
C ALA A 313 -11.70 -18.83 -21.26
N GLY A 314 -10.41 -18.63 -21.52
CA GLY A 314 -9.32 -18.89 -20.58
C GLY A 314 -9.40 -18.04 -19.30
N ILE A 315 -9.74 -16.74 -19.43
CA ILE A 315 -9.95 -15.84 -18.28
C ILE A 315 -11.11 -16.32 -17.41
N ILE A 316 -12.17 -16.85 -18.01
CA ILE A 316 -13.35 -17.32 -17.29
C ILE A 316 -13.07 -18.66 -16.62
N ALA A 317 -12.73 -19.70 -17.38
CA ALA A 317 -12.73 -21.08 -16.91
C ALA A 317 -11.50 -21.90 -17.32
N GLY A 318 -10.46 -21.28 -17.88
CA GLY A 318 -9.23 -22.00 -18.21
C GLY A 318 -8.50 -22.47 -16.95
N GLY A 319 -7.84 -23.62 -17.00
CA GLY A 319 -6.97 -24.08 -15.91
C GLY A 319 -5.99 -25.16 -16.34
N LEU A 320 -4.73 -25.05 -15.93
CA LEU A 320 -3.69 -26.06 -16.15
C LEU A 320 -3.45 -26.87 -14.87
N VAL A 321 -4.47 -27.63 -14.48
CA VAL A 321 -4.39 -28.53 -13.32
C VAL A 321 -3.56 -29.76 -13.71
N ASP A 322 -2.77 -30.28 -12.77
CA ASP A 322 -1.92 -31.47 -12.94
C ASP A 322 -0.92 -31.37 -14.11
N ARG A 323 -0.43 -30.16 -14.40
CA ARG A 323 0.69 -29.92 -15.32
C ARG A 323 1.93 -29.54 -14.55
N LYS A 324 3.06 -30.10 -14.95
CA LYS A 324 4.34 -29.77 -14.34
C LYS A 324 4.94 -28.53 -15.02
N PRO A 325 5.80 -27.75 -14.34
CA PRO A 325 6.47 -26.61 -14.96
C PRO A 325 7.17 -26.92 -16.27
N GLU A 326 7.75 -28.12 -16.40
CA GLU A 326 8.40 -28.60 -17.63
C GLU A 326 7.43 -28.84 -18.82
N ASP A 327 6.13 -28.99 -18.56
CA ASP A 327 5.10 -29.23 -19.58
C ASP A 327 4.56 -27.91 -20.17
N VAL A 328 4.92 -26.76 -19.60
CA VAL A 328 4.30 -25.47 -19.90
C VAL A 328 5.36 -24.41 -20.21
N VAL A 329 5.40 -23.96 -21.46
CA VAL A 329 6.19 -22.80 -21.85
C VAL A 329 5.34 -21.55 -21.66
N VAL A 330 5.72 -20.72 -20.70
CA VAL A 330 5.08 -19.43 -20.49
C VAL A 330 5.99 -18.36 -21.05
N VAL A 331 5.39 -17.44 -21.82
CA VAL A 331 6.12 -16.37 -22.46
C VAL A 331 5.56 -15.01 -22.05
N GLU A 332 6.43 -14.02 -22.00
CA GLU A 332 6.06 -12.62 -21.85
C GLU A 332 6.59 -11.81 -23.03
N LYS A 333 5.81 -10.81 -23.46
CA LYS A 333 6.23 -9.86 -24.48
C LYS A 333 7.03 -8.76 -23.78
N ARG A 334 8.33 -8.66 -24.09
CA ARG A 334 9.20 -7.58 -23.64
C ARG A 334 9.48 -6.64 -24.80
N LEU A 335 9.30 -5.35 -24.55
CA LEU A 335 9.75 -4.28 -25.43
C LEU A 335 11.09 -3.78 -24.89
N ASN A 336 12.19 -4.12 -25.55
CA ASN A 336 13.53 -3.72 -25.10
C ASN A 336 13.87 -2.27 -25.49
N ASP A 337 13.13 -1.67 -26.42
CA ASP A 337 13.28 -0.27 -26.82
C ASP A 337 11.90 0.41 -26.94
N PRO A 338 11.48 1.18 -25.93
CA PRO A 338 10.20 1.89 -25.94
C PRO A 338 10.18 3.12 -26.86
N GLU A 339 11.34 3.67 -27.28
CA GLU A 339 11.41 4.88 -28.11
C GLU A 339 11.27 4.57 -29.60
N HIS A 340 11.73 3.40 -30.06
CA HIS A 340 11.73 3.05 -31.49
C HIS A 340 10.66 2.02 -31.89
N GLY A 341 9.76 1.64 -30.97
CA GLY A 341 8.62 0.77 -31.28
C GLY A 341 9.01 -0.57 -31.91
N GLY A 342 10.14 -1.14 -31.48
CA GLY A 342 10.61 -2.43 -32.00
C GLY A 342 9.60 -3.55 -31.77
N ASP A 343 9.69 -4.62 -32.57
CA ASP A 343 8.82 -5.78 -32.38
C ASP A 343 9.01 -6.39 -30.98
N PRO A 344 7.94 -6.68 -30.23
CA PRO A 344 8.05 -7.24 -28.90
C PRO A 344 8.72 -8.61 -28.95
N ILE A 345 9.81 -8.77 -28.20
CA ILE A 345 10.49 -10.05 -28.07
C ILE A 345 9.69 -10.92 -27.12
N THR A 346 9.47 -12.17 -27.54
CA THR A 346 8.83 -13.18 -26.71
C THR A 346 9.90 -13.84 -25.84
N ALA A 347 9.94 -13.48 -24.56
CA ALA A 347 10.90 -14.02 -23.59
C ALA A 347 10.24 -15.15 -22.77
N PRO A 348 10.88 -16.32 -22.64
CA PRO A 348 10.39 -17.36 -21.74
C PRO A 348 10.44 -16.89 -20.28
N ARG A 349 9.41 -17.18 -19.51
CA ARG A 349 9.36 -16.98 -18.06
C ARG A 349 9.04 -18.29 -17.35
N THR A 350 9.70 -18.54 -16.22
CA THR A 350 9.44 -19.73 -15.41
C THR A 350 8.24 -19.49 -14.51
N VAL A 351 7.29 -20.44 -14.49
CA VAL A 351 6.18 -20.48 -13.54
C VAL A 351 6.35 -21.70 -12.65
N ALA A 352 6.52 -21.48 -11.34
CA ALA A 352 6.77 -22.55 -10.38
C ALA A 352 5.57 -23.49 -10.18
N ASP A 353 4.36 -22.99 -10.38
CA ASP A 353 3.12 -23.73 -10.23
C ASP A 353 2.13 -23.38 -11.37
N PRO A 354 2.06 -24.20 -12.43
CA PRO A 354 1.15 -23.99 -13.55
C PRO A 354 -0.33 -23.98 -13.16
N SER A 355 -0.72 -24.56 -12.02
CA SER A 355 -2.11 -24.55 -11.55
C SER A 355 -2.60 -23.14 -11.22
N ARG A 356 -1.68 -22.19 -11.00
CA ARG A 356 -1.99 -20.77 -10.81
C ARG A 356 -2.39 -20.06 -12.10
N LEU A 357 -2.09 -20.64 -13.27
CA LEU A 357 -2.56 -20.17 -14.57
C LEU A 357 -4.01 -20.63 -14.77
N ALA A 358 -4.89 -20.07 -13.95
CA ALA A 358 -6.30 -20.41 -13.89
C ALA A 358 -7.19 -19.17 -13.98
N GLY A 359 -8.29 -19.32 -14.70
CA GLY A 359 -9.35 -18.34 -14.78
C GLY A 359 -10.10 -18.18 -13.46
N MET A 360 -11.09 -17.30 -13.47
CA MET A 360 -11.87 -16.95 -12.28
C MET A 360 -12.68 -18.13 -11.73
N ALA A 361 -13.24 -18.95 -12.62
CA ALA A 361 -14.14 -20.05 -12.34
C ALA A 361 -13.74 -21.31 -13.15
N PRO A 362 -12.62 -21.98 -12.82
CA PRO A 362 -12.06 -23.07 -13.62
C PRO A 362 -12.98 -24.27 -13.84
N LYS A 363 -13.94 -24.50 -12.95
CA LYS A 363 -14.92 -25.62 -13.05
C LYS A 363 -16.19 -25.25 -13.80
N ALA A 364 -16.37 -23.99 -14.22
CA ALA A 364 -17.54 -23.56 -14.97
C ALA A 364 -17.55 -24.19 -16.37
N LYS A 365 -18.74 -24.53 -16.88
CA LYS A 365 -18.90 -25.04 -18.24
C LYS A 365 -19.11 -23.87 -19.20
N LEU A 366 -18.60 -24.03 -20.41
CA LEU A 366 -18.59 -22.97 -21.42
C LEU A 366 -19.43 -23.38 -22.62
N VAL A 367 -20.17 -22.43 -23.18
CA VAL A 367 -20.86 -22.56 -24.46
C VAL A 367 -20.25 -21.59 -25.45
N SER A 368 -19.48 -22.11 -26.41
CA SER A 368 -18.99 -21.32 -27.54
C SER A 368 -20.13 -20.91 -28.50
N LEU A 369 -20.34 -19.60 -28.65
CA LEU A 369 -21.24 -18.98 -29.60
C LEU A 369 -20.42 -18.12 -30.57
N LYS A 370 -19.91 -18.75 -31.64
CA LYS A 370 -19.02 -18.10 -32.60
C LYS A 370 -19.79 -17.13 -33.49
N VAL A 371 -19.49 -15.84 -33.39
CA VAL A 371 -20.10 -14.77 -34.19
C VAL A 371 -19.08 -13.98 -35.01
N LEU A 372 -17.79 -14.07 -34.66
CA LEU A 372 -16.68 -13.43 -35.36
C LEU A 372 -15.94 -14.45 -36.24
N GLY A 373 -15.55 -14.03 -37.45
CA GLY A 373 -14.82 -14.84 -38.42
C GLY A 373 -13.61 -14.07 -38.97
N ARG A 374 -12.77 -14.73 -39.78
CA ARG A 374 -11.52 -14.14 -40.28
C ARG A 374 -11.79 -12.98 -41.25
N GLY A 375 -11.31 -11.78 -40.92
CA GLY A 375 -11.33 -10.58 -41.78
C GLY A 375 -12.28 -9.46 -41.32
N ASP A 376 -11.95 -8.24 -41.74
CA ASP A 376 -12.57 -6.96 -41.34
C ASP A 376 -14.08 -6.83 -41.71
N GLU A 377 -14.62 -7.77 -42.48
CA GLU A 377 -16.05 -7.81 -42.87
C GLU A 377 -16.95 -8.66 -41.93
N ALA A 378 -16.40 -9.20 -40.83
CA ALA A 378 -17.11 -10.19 -40.01
C ALA A 378 -17.98 -9.61 -38.87
N SER A 379 -17.80 -8.34 -38.50
CA SER A 379 -18.44 -7.72 -37.31
C SER A 379 -19.77 -7.04 -37.63
N ARG A 380 -20.80 -7.81 -38.02
CA ARG A 380 -22.16 -7.28 -38.16
C ARG A 380 -22.96 -7.51 -36.87
N VAL A 381 -23.45 -6.42 -36.26
CA VAL A 381 -24.30 -6.43 -35.05
C VAL A 381 -25.48 -7.41 -35.16
N SER A 382 -25.99 -7.61 -36.39
CA SER A 382 -27.08 -8.55 -36.71
C SER A 382 -26.78 -10.02 -36.36
N ARG A 383 -25.50 -10.42 -36.26
CA ARG A 383 -25.10 -11.79 -35.87
C ARG A 383 -25.16 -11.99 -34.36
N VAL A 384 -24.82 -10.97 -33.58
CA VAL A 384 -24.92 -10.97 -32.10
C VAL A 384 -26.39 -10.94 -31.66
N THR A 385 -27.27 -10.28 -32.42
CA THR A 385 -28.72 -10.25 -32.15
C THR A 385 -29.47 -11.50 -32.61
N ARG A 386 -28.80 -12.43 -33.30
CA ARG A 386 -29.43 -13.68 -33.76
C ARG A 386 -29.60 -14.60 -32.55
N ARG A 387 -30.85 -14.94 -32.23
CA ARG A 387 -31.24 -15.71 -31.03
C ARG A 387 -30.39 -16.99 -30.90
N PRO A 388 -29.86 -17.32 -29.70
CA PRO A 388 -29.11 -18.55 -29.47
C PRO A 388 -29.92 -19.76 -29.93
N CYS A 389 -29.29 -20.66 -30.68
CA CYS A 389 -29.93 -21.85 -31.21
C CYS A 389 -30.13 -22.85 -30.06
N ALA A 390 -31.24 -22.73 -29.33
CA ALA A 390 -31.68 -23.81 -28.47
C ALA A 390 -32.25 -24.92 -29.36
N ARG A 391 -31.44 -25.89 -29.75
CA ARG A 391 -31.96 -27.21 -30.13
C ARG A 391 -32.68 -27.73 -28.89
N ARG A 392 -34.01 -27.71 -28.96
CA ARG A 392 -34.91 -28.21 -27.92
C ARG A 392 -34.71 -29.72 -27.77
N ALA A 393 -33.75 -30.16 -26.97
CA ALA A 393 -33.76 -31.52 -26.44
C ALA A 393 -34.92 -31.61 -25.43
N GLY A 394 -35.83 -32.54 -25.65
CA GLY A 394 -37.08 -32.65 -24.90
C GLY A 394 -36.86 -32.84 -23.40
N HIS A 395 -37.09 -31.79 -22.61
CA HIS A 395 -37.36 -31.95 -21.19
C HIS A 395 -38.78 -32.45 -21.00
N HIS A 396 -38.91 -33.75 -20.75
CA HIS A 396 -40.05 -34.30 -20.02
C HIS A 396 -40.11 -33.61 -18.65
N ARG A 397 -41.08 -32.71 -18.47
CA ARG A 397 -41.51 -32.28 -17.12
C ARG A 397 -42.18 -33.48 -16.44
N PRO A 398 -41.75 -33.93 -15.25
CA PRO A 398 -42.62 -34.70 -14.39
C PRO A 398 -43.62 -33.74 -13.73
N SER A 399 -44.90 -33.98 -13.96
CA SER A 399 -46.00 -33.32 -13.25
C SER A 399 -46.01 -33.74 -11.77
N PRO A 400 -46.45 -32.87 -10.84
CA PRO A 400 -46.44 -33.19 -9.41
C PRO A 400 -47.68 -34.01 -9.04
N THR A 401 -47.52 -35.30 -8.76
CA THR A 401 -48.54 -36.09 -8.06
C THR A 401 -48.10 -36.38 -6.65
N ARG A 402 -48.80 -35.73 -5.70
CA ARG A 402 -48.95 -36.14 -4.30
C ARG A 402 -49.17 -37.65 -4.20
N ARG A 403 -48.43 -38.32 -3.32
CA ARG A 403 -49.00 -39.20 -2.28
C ARG A 403 -47.95 -39.47 -1.21
N ALA A 404 -48.15 -38.84 -0.06
CA ALA A 404 -47.59 -39.27 1.20
C ALA A 404 -48.39 -40.48 1.71
N GLN A 405 -47.73 -41.62 1.83
CA GLN A 405 -48.02 -42.74 2.74
C GLN A 405 -46.61 -43.20 3.14
N GLY A 406 -46.14 -43.11 4.37
CA GLY A 406 -46.80 -43.45 5.62
C GLY A 406 -46.06 -44.66 6.17
N HIS A 407 -45.01 -44.44 6.96
CA HIS A 407 -44.55 -45.44 7.93
C HIS A 407 -44.11 -44.74 9.22
N VAL A 408 -45.06 -44.77 10.15
CA VAL A 408 -44.87 -44.49 11.57
C VAL A 408 -44.19 -45.70 12.18
N SER A 409 -43.11 -45.49 12.92
CA SER A 409 -42.63 -46.43 13.94
C SER A 409 -42.91 -45.79 15.30
N ALA A 410 -43.80 -46.42 16.06
CA ALA A 410 -44.27 -45.96 17.35
C ALA A 410 -43.34 -46.42 18.47
N ARG A 411 -42.98 -45.50 19.38
CA ARG A 411 -42.79 -45.83 20.80
C ARG A 411 -43.38 -44.71 21.68
N GLN A 412 -44.04 -45.18 22.72
CA GLN A 412 -45.04 -44.50 23.55
C GLN A 412 -44.45 -43.76 24.77
N GLY A 413 -45.26 -42.82 25.27
CA GLY A 413 -45.40 -42.46 26.70
C GLY A 413 -44.71 -41.16 27.10
N ALA A 414 -45.28 -40.26 27.92
CA ALA A 414 -46.59 -40.13 28.57
C ALA A 414 -46.63 -38.72 29.22
N ALA A 415 -47.85 -38.16 29.41
CA ALA A 415 -48.26 -37.11 30.39
C ALA A 415 -47.52 -35.74 30.41
N GLY A 416 -48.11 -34.56 30.59
CA GLY A 416 -49.43 -34.08 31.00
C GLY A 416 -49.34 -32.52 31.14
N PRO A 417 -50.45 -31.78 31.32
CA PRO A 417 -50.59 -30.37 30.91
C PRO A 417 -50.63 -29.34 32.05
N GLY A 418 -50.43 -28.03 31.78
CA GLY A 418 -50.66 -27.01 32.82
C GLY A 418 -50.43 -25.53 32.48
N ARG A 419 -51.51 -24.86 32.04
CA ARG A 419 -52.03 -23.53 32.44
C ARG A 419 -51.13 -22.27 32.49
N ARG A 420 -51.51 -21.26 31.68
CA ARG A 420 -51.52 -19.79 31.98
C ARG A 420 -52.66 -19.47 33.00
N PRO A 421 -52.91 -18.25 33.56
CA PRO A 421 -52.51 -16.88 33.11
C PRO A 421 -52.33 -15.76 34.20
N THR A 422 -52.20 -14.52 33.71
CA THR A 422 -52.59 -13.18 34.28
C THR A 422 -51.72 -12.45 35.30
N GLY A 423 -51.40 -11.18 34.96
CA GLY A 423 -50.92 -10.14 35.88
C GLY A 423 -50.18 -8.96 35.21
N ARG A 424 -50.92 -8.01 34.64
CA ARG A 424 -50.50 -6.61 34.34
C ARG A 424 -51.16 -5.71 35.41
N PRO A 425 -50.90 -4.38 35.53
CA PRO A 425 -49.81 -3.54 34.98
C PRO A 425 -49.25 -2.52 36.02
N THR A 426 -48.16 -1.82 35.69
CA THR A 426 -48.05 -0.38 35.97
C THR A 426 -47.12 0.29 34.95
N GLU A 427 -47.58 1.44 34.49
CA GLU A 427 -47.01 2.31 33.47
C GLU A 427 -45.83 3.14 34.01
N HIS A 428 -44.81 3.42 33.19
CA HIS A 428 -44.63 4.77 32.60
C HIS A 428 -43.35 4.91 31.75
N ARG A 429 -43.54 5.59 30.60
CA ARG A 429 -42.62 6.46 29.82
C ARG A 429 -41.60 5.82 28.85
N SER A 430 -42.08 5.63 27.61
CA SER A 430 -41.61 6.04 26.26
C SER A 430 -40.25 6.76 26.07
N PRO A 431 -39.73 6.90 24.81
CA PRO A 431 -39.16 5.89 23.89
C PRO A 431 -37.81 6.40 23.26
N PRO A 432 -37.39 6.00 22.04
CA PRO A 432 -36.52 4.87 21.72
C PRO A 432 -35.09 5.27 21.31
N GLY A 433 -34.08 4.51 21.78
CA GLY A 433 -32.72 4.59 21.26
C GLY A 433 -32.57 3.73 20.01
N VAL A 434 -32.44 4.39 18.85
CA VAL A 434 -32.08 3.77 17.58
C VAL A 434 -30.62 3.30 17.63
N ALA A 435 -30.42 2.00 17.60
CA ALA A 435 -29.12 1.39 17.33
C ALA A 435 -28.79 1.57 15.84
N ARG A 436 -27.76 2.39 15.54
CA ARG A 436 -27.12 2.41 14.22
C ARG A 436 -25.95 1.44 14.24
N CYS A 437 -26.12 0.32 13.54
CA CYS A 437 -25.02 -0.50 13.07
C CYS A 437 -24.20 0.30 12.04
N VAL A 438 -22.89 0.28 12.24
CA VAL A 438 -21.86 0.69 11.30
C VAL A 438 -21.65 -0.46 10.30
N ALA A 439 -21.61 -0.12 9.02
CA ALA A 439 -20.92 -0.88 7.98
C ALA A 439 -20.10 0.13 7.17
#